data_AF-A0A955D3G8-F1
#
_entry.id   AF-A0A955D3G8-F1
#
_cell.length_a   1.000
_cell.length_b   1.000
_cell.length_c   1.000
_cell.angle_alpha   90.00
_cell.angle_beta   90.00
_cell.angle_gamma   90.00
#
_symmetry.space_group_name_H-M   'P 1'
#
loop_
_entity.id
_entity.type
_entity.pdbx_description
1 polymer ?
#
loop_
_entity_poly.entity_id
_entity_poly.type
_entity_poly.pdbx_seq_one_letter_code
_entity_poly.pdbx_strand_id
1 'polypeptide(L)'
;MELLGEVGVVKVDRPDDRLELALDAPNDSVHVRVIPEGATGEQLGGQAGDGPRLTVAKERLPELLETLFHKMRVQQLLVLPIGKWRRVFDVVAFSMATVEEWAEVDATASVRLNTRDPLLCAPPDLHTLRALIQAILSDADSVDQGILITTTITPVLVELHPDGCVHFTLSSAALASQVEKLLET
;
A
#
# COMPACT_ATOMS: atom_id res chain seq x y z
N MET A 1 -13.99 0.77 27.24
CA MET A 1 -12.61 0.22 27.20
C MET A 1 -12.61 -1.28 27.46
N GLU A 2 -13.45 -1.78 28.39
CA GLU A 2 -13.62 -3.21 28.74
C GLU A 2 -13.78 -4.16 27.54
N LEU A 3 -14.74 -3.90 26.63
CA LEU A 3 -14.98 -4.70 25.43
C LEU A 3 -13.80 -4.76 24.42
N LEU A 4 -12.99 -3.70 24.34
CA LEU A 4 -11.86 -3.67 23.40
C LEU A 4 -10.63 -4.39 23.96
N GLY A 5 -10.44 -4.34 25.28
CA GLY A 5 -9.40 -5.12 25.95
C GLY A 5 -9.60 -6.63 25.81
N GLU A 6 -10.86 -7.09 25.81
CA GLU A 6 -11.20 -8.51 25.60
C GLU A 6 -10.83 -9.04 24.20
N VAL A 7 -10.70 -8.16 23.20
CA VAL A 7 -10.26 -8.52 21.84
C VAL A 7 -8.79 -8.17 21.57
N GLY A 8 -8.01 -7.90 22.63
CA GLY A 8 -6.56 -7.70 22.55
C GLY A 8 -6.11 -6.28 22.20
N VAL A 9 -7.01 -5.28 22.26
CA VAL A 9 -6.64 -3.87 22.09
C VAL A 9 -6.01 -3.35 23.38
N VAL A 10 -4.74 -2.94 23.30
CA VAL A 10 -3.95 -2.43 24.43
C VAL A 10 -3.94 -0.91 24.51
N LYS A 11 -4.21 -0.22 23.40
CA LYS A 11 -4.31 1.24 23.36
C LYS A 11 -5.36 1.68 22.34
N VAL A 12 -6.08 2.74 22.68
CA VAL A 12 -7.01 3.41 21.78
C VAL A 12 -6.62 4.87 21.72
N ASP A 13 -6.38 5.38 20.53
CA ASP A 13 -6.17 6.80 20.26
C ASP A 13 -7.23 7.30 19.26
N ARG A 14 -7.59 8.57 19.36
CA ARG A 14 -8.58 9.22 18.48
C ARG A 14 -8.05 10.57 18.01
N PRO A 15 -7.02 10.59 17.16
CA PRO A 15 -6.61 11.82 16.51
C PRO A 15 -7.61 12.20 15.42
N ASP A 16 -8.08 13.45 15.46
CA ASP A 16 -8.93 14.10 14.46
C ASP A 16 -10.20 13.29 14.09
N ASP A 17 -10.23 12.68 12.91
CA ASP A 17 -11.37 11.97 12.32
C ASP A 17 -11.21 10.44 12.26
N ARG A 18 -10.13 9.90 12.86
CA ARG A 18 -9.79 8.47 12.82
C ARG A 18 -9.76 7.82 14.19
N LEU A 19 -9.91 6.50 14.18
CA LEU A 19 -9.76 5.63 15.36
C LEU A 19 -8.50 4.79 15.18
N GLU A 20 -7.52 4.99 16.05
CA GLU A 20 -6.30 4.19 16.09
C GLU A 20 -6.41 3.19 17.24
N LEU A 21 -6.19 1.90 16.94
CA LEU A 21 -6.21 0.82 17.92
C LEU A 21 -4.85 0.13 17.89
N ALA A 22 -4.12 0.15 19.00
CA ALA A 22 -2.94 -0.70 19.14
C ALA A 22 -3.39 -2.04 19.72
N LEU A 23 -2.94 -3.12 19.11
CA LEU A 23 -3.12 -4.48 19.59
C LEU A 23 -1.89 -4.92 20.38
N ASP A 24 -2.06 -5.91 21.26
CA ASP A 24 -0.93 -6.67 21.82
C ASP A 24 -0.29 -7.50 20.70
N ALA A 25 0.50 -6.83 19.85
CA ALA A 25 1.20 -7.48 18.75
C ALA A 25 2.46 -8.15 19.29
N PRO A 26 2.77 -9.39 18.88
CA PRO A 26 4.10 -9.95 19.12
C PRO A 26 5.15 -8.99 18.53
N ASN A 27 6.21 -8.72 19.30
CA ASN A 27 7.27 -7.72 19.05
C ASN A 27 8.05 -7.85 17.71
N ASP A 28 7.62 -8.72 16.80
CA ASP A 28 8.38 -9.08 15.60
C ASP A 28 7.91 -8.33 14.35
N SER A 29 6.70 -7.75 14.34
CA SER A 29 6.25 -6.96 13.19
C SER A 29 6.87 -5.55 13.21
N VAL A 30 7.50 -5.18 12.10
CA VAL A 30 8.13 -3.89 11.91
C VAL A 30 7.36 -3.09 10.87
N HIS A 31 7.08 -1.83 11.21
CA HIS A 31 6.38 -0.90 10.34
C HIS A 31 7.38 0.09 9.76
N VAL A 32 7.37 0.30 8.44
CA VAL A 32 8.18 1.32 7.77
C VAL A 32 7.23 2.25 7.02
N ARG A 33 7.36 3.57 7.22
CA ARG A 33 6.49 4.55 6.56
C ARG A 33 7.28 5.35 5.54
N VAL A 34 6.81 5.37 4.30
CA VAL A 34 7.28 6.30 3.28
C VAL A 34 6.27 7.43 3.17
N ILE A 35 6.74 8.66 3.23
CA ILE A 35 5.93 9.87 3.11
C ILE A 35 6.42 10.72 1.93
N PRO A 36 5.50 11.42 1.24
CA PRO A 36 5.88 12.31 0.16
C PRO A 36 6.70 13.50 0.68
N GLU A 37 7.63 13.98 -0.14
CA GLU A 37 8.33 15.24 0.13
C GLU A 37 7.32 16.39 0.31
N GLY A 38 7.50 17.20 1.37
CA GLY A 38 6.60 18.30 1.68
C GLY A 38 5.25 17.88 2.30
N ALA A 39 5.12 16.62 2.75
CA ALA A 39 3.97 16.15 3.51
C ALA A 39 3.63 17.10 4.68
N THR A 40 2.34 17.39 4.89
CA THR A 40 1.86 18.23 5.99
C THR A 40 0.67 17.59 6.71
N GLY A 41 0.39 18.03 7.95
CA GLY A 41 -0.84 17.66 8.66
C GLY A 41 -1.02 16.15 8.83
N GLU A 42 -2.17 15.62 8.38
CA GLU A 42 -2.60 14.22 8.52
C GLU A 42 -1.63 13.19 7.92
N GLN A 43 -0.83 13.58 6.92
CA GLN A 43 0.21 12.75 6.28
C GLN A 43 1.42 12.54 7.20
N LEU A 44 1.70 13.51 8.07
CA LEU A 44 2.67 13.41 9.16
C LEU A 44 2.03 12.82 10.43
N GLY A 45 0.70 12.95 10.53
CA GLY A 45 -0.17 12.46 11.58
C GLY A 45 -0.36 10.94 11.56
N GLY A 46 -0.61 10.41 12.74
CA GLY A 46 -0.37 9.02 13.13
C GLY A 46 0.72 9.04 14.19
N GLN A 47 0.36 8.69 15.44
CA GLN A 47 1.40 8.49 16.45
C GLN A 47 2.45 7.55 15.88
N ALA A 48 3.69 7.80 16.24
CA ALA A 48 4.82 6.92 16.04
C ALA A 48 4.41 5.44 16.29
N GLY A 49 4.02 4.73 15.23
CA GLY A 49 4.53 3.39 15.04
C GLY A 49 6.03 3.58 15.03
N ASP A 50 6.72 2.87 15.92
CA ASP A 50 8.13 3.04 16.34
C ASP A 50 9.13 2.65 15.22
N GLY A 51 8.77 3.02 14.00
CA GLY A 51 9.27 2.51 12.75
C GLY A 51 9.92 3.61 11.92
N PRO A 52 10.95 3.28 11.13
CA PRO A 52 11.64 4.25 10.29
C PRO A 52 10.70 5.00 9.35
N ARG A 53 10.95 6.30 9.22
CA ARG A 53 10.26 7.20 8.28
C ARG A 53 11.22 7.59 7.17
N LEU A 54 10.81 7.35 5.93
CA LEU A 54 11.58 7.69 4.74
C LEU A 54 10.80 8.73 3.93
N THR A 55 11.50 9.76 3.48
CA THR A 55 10.91 10.80 2.64
C THR A 55 11.31 10.54 1.19
N VAL A 56 10.32 10.49 0.30
CA VAL A 56 10.53 10.20 -1.13
C VAL A 56 9.63 11.13 -1.95
N ALA A 57 10.15 11.70 -3.04
CA ALA A 57 9.32 12.43 -4.00
C ALA A 57 8.18 11.53 -4.53
N LYS A 58 6.93 12.04 -4.52
CA LYS A 58 5.73 11.25 -4.84
C LYS A 58 5.83 10.58 -6.21
N GLU A 59 6.44 11.25 -7.17
CA GLU A 59 6.64 10.82 -8.55
C GLU A 59 7.63 9.64 -8.68
N ARG A 60 8.49 9.44 -7.67
CA ARG A 60 9.44 8.32 -7.64
C ARG A 60 8.84 7.03 -7.07
N LEU A 61 7.73 7.11 -6.33
CA LEU A 61 7.12 5.96 -5.66
C LEU A 61 6.77 4.80 -6.60
N PRO A 62 6.19 5.00 -7.80
CA PRO A 62 5.85 3.88 -8.68
C PRO A 62 7.07 3.05 -9.09
N GLU A 63 8.15 3.72 -9.50
CA GLU A 63 9.41 3.06 -9.90
C GLU A 63 10.13 2.44 -8.71
N LEU A 64 10.05 3.09 -7.54
CA LEU A 64 10.64 2.58 -6.31
C LEU A 64 9.98 1.27 -5.87
N LEU A 65 8.65 1.19 -5.89
CA LEU A 65 7.91 -0.01 -5.52
C LEU A 65 8.15 -1.15 -6.51
N GLU A 66 8.14 -0.86 -7.81
CA GLU A 66 8.52 -1.83 -8.85
C GLU A 66 9.93 -2.39 -8.60
N THR A 67 10.90 -1.51 -8.39
CA THR A 67 12.31 -1.89 -8.15
C THR A 67 12.44 -2.71 -6.87
N LEU A 68 11.73 -2.34 -5.80
CA LEU A 68 11.71 -3.06 -4.55
C LEU A 68 11.21 -4.49 -4.73
N PHE A 69 10.06 -4.68 -5.41
CA PHE A 69 9.51 -6.00 -5.70
C PHE A 69 10.45 -6.84 -6.56
N HIS A 70 11.05 -6.24 -7.60
CA HIS A 70 12.07 -6.91 -8.41
C HIS A 70 13.29 -7.37 -7.59
N LYS A 71 13.85 -6.48 -6.75
CA LYS A 71 15.04 -6.79 -5.93
C LYS A 71 14.74 -7.79 -4.82
N MET A 72 13.53 -7.79 -4.29
CA MET A 72 13.04 -8.83 -3.37
C MET A 72 12.79 -10.18 -4.04
N ARG A 73 12.87 -10.26 -5.38
CA ARG A 73 12.64 -11.48 -6.18
C ARG A 73 11.27 -12.11 -5.92
N VAL A 74 10.26 -11.28 -5.69
CA VAL A 74 8.89 -11.75 -5.48
C VAL A 74 8.42 -12.49 -6.73
N GLN A 75 7.89 -13.69 -6.54
CA GLN A 75 7.35 -14.49 -7.64
C GLN A 75 5.90 -14.13 -7.95
N GLN A 76 5.20 -13.60 -6.96
CA GLN A 76 3.78 -13.37 -7.02
C GLN A 76 3.37 -12.32 -5.98
N LEU A 77 2.59 -11.35 -6.45
CA LEU A 77 1.94 -10.32 -5.66
C LEU A 77 0.42 -10.50 -5.76
N LEU A 78 -0.25 -10.19 -4.67
CA LEU A 78 -1.69 -9.99 -4.61
C LEU A 78 -1.93 -8.50 -4.42
N VAL A 79 -2.63 -7.89 -5.36
CA VAL A 79 -3.05 -6.48 -5.29
C VAL A 79 -4.52 -6.47 -4.91
N LEU A 80 -4.91 -5.68 -3.92
CA LEU A 80 -6.27 -5.55 -3.42
C LEU A 80 -6.65 -4.07 -3.33
N PRO A 81 -7.92 -3.70 -3.47
CA PRO A 81 -8.35 -2.33 -3.22
C PRO A 81 -8.52 -2.11 -1.71
N ILE A 82 -8.18 -0.93 -1.20
CA ILE A 82 -8.54 -0.53 0.18
C ILE A 82 -10.08 -0.49 0.29
N GLY A 83 -10.73 0.19 -0.66
CA GLY A 83 -12.19 0.24 -0.81
C GLY A 83 -12.75 -0.95 -1.58
N LYS A 84 -13.22 -0.70 -2.81
CA LYS A 84 -13.68 -1.72 -3.77
C LYS A 84 -13.02 -1.44 -5.10
N TRP A 85 -12.85 -2.46 -5.93
CA TRP A 85 -12.23 -2.29 -7.24
C TRP A 85 -12.88 -1.20 -8.09
N ARG A 86 -14.20 -1.07 -8.05
CA ARG A 86 -14.94 -0.01 -8.75
C ARG A 86 -14.36 1.38 -8.47
N ARG A 87 -14.02 1.69 -7.21
CA ARG A 87 -13.46 3.00 -6.87
C ARG A 87 -12.10 3.25 -7.50
N VAL A 88 -11.25 2.22 -7.53
CA VAL A 88 -9.93 2.28 -8.17
C VAL A 88 -10.07 2.36 -9.69
N PHE A 89 -10.88 1.48 -10.29
CA PHE A 89 -11.07 1.42 -11.74
C PHE A 89 -11.70 2.70 -12.30
N ASP A 90 -12.72 3.24 -11.63
CA ASP A 90 -13.38 4.47 -12.08
C ASP A 90 -12.41 5.65 -12.14
N VAL A 91 -11.45 5.72 -11.21
CA VAL A 91 -10.52 6.86 -11.13
C VAL A 91 -9.31 6.71 -12.05
N VAL A 92 -8.79 5.49 -12.23
CA VAL A 92 -7.60 5.26 -13.09
C VAL A 92 -7.96 5.02 -14.56
N ALA A 93 -9.24 4.90 -14.91
CA ALA A 93 -9.70 4.50 -16.25
C ALA A 93 -9.06 5.30 -17.39
N PHE A 94 -8.97 6.63 -17.24
CA PHE A 94 -8.40 7.49 -18.27
C PHE A 94 -6.88 7.28 -18.41
N SER A 95 -6.15 7.33 -17.30
CA SER A 95 -4.69 7.17 -17.29
C SER A 95 -4.23 5.77 -17.69
N MET A 96 -5.04 4.76 -17.41
CA MET A 96 -4.74 3.36 -17.75
C MET A 96 -5.21 2.95 -19.14
N ALA A 97 -5.98 3.79 -19.86
CA ALA A 97 -6.51 3.46 -21.19
C ALA A 97 -5.43 3.18 -22.24
N THR A 98 -4.21 3.69 -22.03
CA THR A 98 -3.05 3.49 -22.93
C THR A 98 -2.15 2.33 -22.52
N VAL A 99 -2.46 1.64 -21.42
CA VAL A 99 -1.70 0.49 -20.92
C VAL A 99 -2.33 -0.77 -21.51
N GLU A 100 -1.68 -1.39 -22.50
CA GLU A 100 -2.25 -2.50 -23.27
C GLU A 100 -2.60 -3.69 -22.37
N GLU A 101 -1.71 -4.04 -21.45
CA GLU A 101 -1.88 -5.13 -20.49
C GLU A 101 -3.04 -4.88 -19.52
N TRP A 102 -3.37 -3.61 -19.26
CA TRP A 102 -4.51 -3.26 -18.40
C TRP A 102 -5.85 -3.55 -19.07
N ALA A 103 -5.93 -3.49 -20.41
CA ALA A 103 -7.17 -3.75 -21.13
C ALA A 103 -7.69 -5.17 -20.89
N GLU A 104 -6.79 -6.16 -20.77
CA GLU A 104 -7.17 -7.55 -20.44
C GLU A 104 -7.70 -7.68 -19.01
N VAL A 105 -7.07 -6.97 -18.07
CA VAL A 105 -7.50 -6.91 -16.67
C VAL A 105 -8.87 -6.26 -16.57
N ASP A 106 -9.08 -5.12 -17.24
CA ASP A 106 -10.35 -4.39 -17.26
C ASP A 106 -11.49 -5.20 -17.85
N ALA A 107 -11.27 -5.84 -19.00
CA ALA A 107 -12.24 -6.71 -19.63
C ALA A 107 -12.70 -7.84 -18.69
N THR A 108 -11.75 -8.45 -17.97
CA THR A 108 -12.02 -9.57 -17.05
C THR A 108 -12.63 -9.11 -15.72
N ALA A 109 -12.19 -7.96 -15.19
CA ALA A 109 -12.58 -7.45 -13.88
C ALA A 109 -13.95 -6.75 -13.90
N SER A 110 -14.41 -6.27 -15.07
CA SER A 110 -15.67 -5.53 -15.25
C SER A 110 -16.91 -6.15 -14.58
N VAL A 111 -16.94 -7.48 -14.42
CA VAL A 111 -18.03 -8.23 -13.78
C VAL A 111 -17.95 -8.25 -12.25
N ARG A 112 -16.75 -8.07 -11.67
CA ARG A 112 -16.48 -8.23 -10.23
C ARG A 112 -15.99 -6.95 -9.54
N LEU A 113 -16.11 -5.78 -10.17
CA LEU A 113 -15.65 -4.50 -9.61
C LEU A 113 -16.22 -4.15 -8.21
N ASN A 114 -17.33 -4.76 -7.79
CA ASN A 114 -17.91 -4.55 -6.46
C ASN A 114 -17.31 -5.42 -5.36
N THR A 115 -16.33 -6.27 -5.66
CA THR A 115 -15.62 -7.12 -4.69
C THR A 115 -14.29 -6.50 -4.26
N ARG A 116 -13.61 -7.20 -3.34
CA ARG A 116 -12.22 -6.93 -2.92
C ARG A 116 -11.30 -8.10 -3.29
N ASP A 117 -11.72 -8.91 -4.27
CA ASP A 117 -10.97 -10.11 -4.64
C ASP A 117 -9.57 -9.70 -5.15
N PRO A 118 -8.50 -10.37 -4.73
CA PRO A 118 -7.16 -9.97 -5.13
C PRO A 118 -6.95 -10.14 -6.64
N LEU A 119 -6.28 -9.15 -7.25
CA LEU A 119 -5.66 -9.30 -8.56
C LEU A 119 -4.30 -9.95 -8.39
N LEU A 120 -4.04 -10.93 -9.24
CA LEU A 120 -2.77 -11.63 -9.31
C LEU A 120 -1.80 -10.84 -10.17
N CYS A 121 -0.62 -10.51 -9.64
CA CYS A 121 0.44 -9.82 -10.36
C CYS A 121 1.73 -10.66 -10.27
N ALA A 122 2.28 -11.02 -11.42
CA ALA A 122 3.55 -11.73 -11.57
C ALA A 122 4.66 -10.76 -12.03
N PRO A 123 5.95 -11.17 -12.04
CA PRO A 123 7.04 -10.29 -12.46
C PRO A 123 6.86 -9.59 -13.83
N PRO A 124 6.27 -10.22 -14.86
CA PRO A 124 5.98 -9.53 -16.13
C PRO A 124 4.97 -8.38 -15.99
N ASP A 125 4.10 -8.43 -14.98
CA ASP A 125 3.01 -7.47 -14.77
C ASP A 125 3.47 -6.26 -13.93
N LEU A 126 4.73 -6.22 -13.49
CA LEU A 126 5.23 -5.16 -12.61
C LEU A 126 5.21 -3.78 -13.28
N HIS A 127 5.39 -3.71 -14.60
CA HIS A 127 5.22 -2.47 -15.37
C HIS A 127 3.76 -1.97 -15.34
N THR A 128 2.79 -2.88 -15.45
CA THR A 128 1.35 -2.57 -15.32
C THR A 128 1.01 -2.11 -13.91
N LEU A 129 1.58 -2.76 -12.89
CA LEU A 129 1.44 -2.34 -11.49
C LEU A 129 2.03 -0.95 -11.25
N ARG A 130 3.22 -0.65 -11.81
CA ARG A 130 3.81 0.68 -11.78
C ARG A 130 2.89 1.72 -12.40
N ALA A 131 2.33 1.44 -13.58
CA ALA A 131 1.41 2.34 -14.25
C ALA A 131 0.15 2.58 -13.41
N LEU A 132 -0.41 1.53 -12.79
CA LEU A 132 -1.54 1.63 -11.88
C LEU A 132 -1.23 2.52 -10.67
N ILE A 133 -0.07 2.31 -10.04
CA ILE A 133 0.39 3.13 -8.90
C ILE A 133 0.52 4.58 -9.32
N GLN A 134 1.12 4.86 -10.49
CA GLN A 134 1.22 6.22 -11.03
C GLN A 134 -0.15 6.85 -11.26
N ALA A 135 -1.10 6.12 -11.83
CA ALA A 135 -2.46 6.59 -12.07
C ALA A 135 -3.18 6.91 -10.75
N ILE A 136 -3.11 6.02 -9.75
CA ILE A 136 -3.68 6.26 -8.42
C ILE A 136 -3.10 7.54 -7.82
N LEU A 137 -1.78 7.70 -7.83
CA LEU A 137 -1.13 8.88 -7.26
C LEU A 137 -1.50 10.19 -7.98
N SER A 138 -1.90 10.11 -9.25
CA SER A 138 -2.22 11.28 -10.07
C SER A 138 -3.70 11.66 -10.00
N ASP A 139 -4.57 10.65 -9.99
CA ASP A 139 -6.00 10.83 -10.26
C ASP A 139 -6.89 10.64 -9.02
N ALA A 140 -6.42 9.89 -8.02
CA ALA A 140 -7.21 9.56 -6.83
C ALA A 140 -7.17 10.66 -5.76
N ASP A 141 -8.32 10.88 -5.13
CA ASP A 141 -8.59 11.93 -4.15
C ASP A 141 -9.10 11.41 -2.80
N SER A 142 -9.40 10.12 -2.70
CA SER A 142 -9.97 9.49 -1.52
C SER A 142 -9.24 8.21 -1.13
N VAL A 143 -9.01 8.02 0.18
CA VAL A 143 -8.32 6.86 0.77
C VAL A 143 -8.86 5.52 0.25
N ASP A 144 -10.17 5.40 0.01
CA ASP A 144 -10.81 4.17 -0.48
C ASP A 144 -10.50 3.81 -1.95
N GLN A 145 -9.78 4.69 -2.67
CA GLN A 145 -9.24 4.47 -4.02
C GLN A 145 -7.77 4.02 -4.00
N GLY A 146 -7.17 3.82 -2.82
CA GLY A 146 -5.83 3.23 -2.68
C GLY A 146 -5.82 1.70 -2.84
N ILE A 147 -4.62 1.12 -2.75
CA ILE A 147 -4.40 -0.32 -2.90
C ILE A 147 -3.55 -0.89 -1.77
N LEU A 148 -3.76 -2.18 -1.51
CA LEU A 148 -2.93 -3.04 -0.68
C LEU A 148 -2.18 -4.01 -1.59
N ILE A 149 -0.90 -4.24 -1.33
CA ILE A 149 -0.07 -5.19 -2.05
C ILE A 149 0.54 -6.13 -1.02
N THR A 150 0.39 -7.43 -1.21
CA THR A 150 1.05 -8.45 -0.39
C THR A 150 1.69 -9.51 -1.25
N THR A 151 2.68 -10.22 -0.73
CA THR A 151 3.34 -11.32 -1.44
C THR A 151 2.89 -12.66 -0.88
N THR A 152 2.96 -13.73 -1.68
CA THR A 152 2.50 -15.06 -1.26
C THR A 152 3.48 -15.82 -0.36
N ILE A 153 4.76 -15.40 -0.33
CA ILE A 153 5.83 -16.11 0.40
C ILE A 153 6.53 -15.17 1.37
N THR A 154 6.94 -13.99 0.91
CA THR A 154 7.63 -13.01 1.74
C THR A 154 6.58 -12.22 2.52
N PRO A 155 6.63 -12.20 3.86
CA PRO A 155 5.60 -11.58 4.69
C PRO A 155 5.76 -10.05 4.71
N VAL A 156 5.39 -9.44 3.60
CA VAL A 156 5.34 -7.99 3.36
C VAL A 156 3.92 -7.62 2.97
N LEU A 157 3.37 -6.65 3.68
CA LEU A 157 2.17 -5.93 3.30
C LEU A 157 2.55 -4.47 3.02
N VAL A 158 2.09 -3.94 1.89
CA VAL A 158 2.27 -2.56 1.48
C VAL A 158 0.89 -1.93 1.31
N GLU A 159 0.62 -0.86 2.02
CA GLU A 159 -0.58 -0.05 1.85
C GLU A 159 -0.18 1.25 1.16
N LEU A 160 -0.77 1.53 0.00
CA LEU A 160 -0.56 2.73 -0.79
C LEU A 160 -1.81 3.59 -0.76
N HIS A 161 -1.67 4.80 -0.24
CA HIS A 161 -2.72 5.80 -0.26
C HIS A 161 -2.51 6.78 -1.44
N PRO A 162 -3.59 7.37 -1.99
CA PRO A 162 -3.51 8.37 -3.08
C PRO A 162 -2.67 9.61 -2.77
N ASP A 163 -2.58 9.95 -1.49
CA ASP A 163 -1.81 11.08 -1.00
C ASP A 163 -0.29 10.89 -1.13
N GLY A 164 0.18 9.69 -1.50
CA GLY A 164 1.59 9.33 -1.62
C GLY A 164 2.18 8.72 -0.36
N CYS A 165 1.40 8.55 0.71
CA CYS A 165 1.85 7.78 1.87
C CYS A 165 1.85 6.28 1.54
N VAL A 166 2.96 5.62 1.88
CA VAL A 166 3.09 4.17 1.80
C VAL A 166 3.41 3.62 3.18
N HIS A 167 2.67 2.60 3.60
CA HIS A 167 2.92 1.89 4.86
C HIS A 167 3.31 0.45 4.57
N PHE A 168 4.52 0.10 4.97
CA PHE A 168 5.01 -1.27 4.95
C PHE A 168 4.79 -1.91 6.32
N THR A 169 4.19 -3.09 6.34
CA THR A 169 4.16 -3.98 7.51
C THR A 169 4.93 -5.24 7.18
N LEU A 170 5.95 -5.53 7.98
CA LEU A 170 6.97 -6.54 7.72
C LEU A 170 7.05 -7.47 8.92
N SER A 171 7.27 -8.77 8.73
CA SER A 171 7.26 -9.72 9.86
C SER A 171 8.59 -9.82 10.65
N SER A 172 9.61 -9.05 10.30
CA SER A 172 10.90 -9.08 11.01
C SER A 172 11.74 -7.83 10.75
N ALA A 173 12.61 -7.50 11.72
CA ALA A 173 13.60 -6.43 11.60
C ALA A 173 14.63 -6.65 10.47
N ALA A 174 14.97 -7.91 10.16
CA ALA A 174 15.87 -8.22 9.04
C ALA A 174 15.25 -7.83 7.69
N LEU A 175 13.95 -8.10 7.52
CA LEU A 175 13.20 -7.72 6.33
C LEU A 175 12.99 -6.20 6.25
N ALA A 176 12.76 -5.54 7.39
CA ALA A 176 12.72 -4.08 7.47
C ALA A 176 14.03 -3.43 7.04
N SER A 177 15.16 -3.88 7.59
CA SER A 177 16.48 -3.38 7.19
C SER A 177 16.76 -3.62 5.70
N GLN A 178 16.28 -4.73 5.13
CA GLN A 178 16.38 -4.97 3.69
C GLN A 178 15.55 -3.95 2.90
N VAL A 179 14.28 -3.76 3.25
CA VAL A 179 13.36 -2.81 2.60
C VAL A 179 13.92 -1.38 2.69
N GLU A 180 14.35 -0.94 3.87
CA GLU A 180 14.95 0.39 4.08
C GLU A 180 16.15 0.64 3.15
N LYS A 181 17.09 -0.30 3.08
CA LYS A 181 18.26 -0.19 2.17
C LYS A 181 17.85 -0.10 0.70
N LEU A 182 16.78 -0.79 0.32
CA LEU A 182 16.25 -0.75 -1.04
C LEU A 182 15.53 0.58 -1.34
N LEU A 183 14.92 1.19 -0.33
CA LEU A 183 14.22 2.48 -0.43
C LEU A 183 15.20 3.67 -0.46
N GLU A 184 16.40 3.52 0.10
CA GLU A 184 17.49 4.51 0.07
C GLU A 184 18.30 4.54 -1.25
N THR A 185 18.07 3.59 -2.17
CA THR A 185 18.82 3.50 -3.44
C THR A 185 18.22 4.36 -4.56
#